data_AF-M2XRB0-F1
#
_entry.id   AF-M2XRB0-F1
#
_cell.length_a   1.000
_cell.length_b   1.000
_cell.length_c   1.000
_cell.angle_alpha   90.00
_cell.angle_beta   90.00
_cell.angle_gamma   90.00
#
_symmetry.space_group_name_H-M   'P 1'
#
loop_
_entity.id
_entity.type
_entity.pdbx_description
1 polymer ?
#
loop_
_entity_poly.entity_id
_entity_poly.type
_entity_poly.pdbx_seq_one_letter_code
_entity_poly.pdbx_strand_id
1 'polypeptide(L)'
;MAMFGSFEFGLPEDPRRARRAGLRLWLLGVPTTLAWAAVGWSGALGLLDGFRLMSLNRVDAWGADAGPAVSLVLFFSISITVASSLGFAMLWGGGMSLRGMGVGFRASSLAASLGIALGSGVAIPSWTPPESVGQRLPFGDGPAEPWTDVDWIVYYEPYLVPAVAGVTALVMIMVLGRAFVTKAEADDRAQALAQTGRQVTGHVIGVEFTNVWVMGNPRFTVQVRFPTETGERTVVATMITPPLQAPARGSTVKVTYDPRNPDSVQVDPDPADRAAGGNLGAFLPPLF
;
A
#
# COMPACT_ATOMS: atom_id res chain seq x y z
N MET A 1 38.71 -2.98 29.25
CA MET A 1 37.39 -3.59 29.52
C MET A 1 36.31 -2.63 29.02
N ALA A 2 35.81 -2.88 27.81
CA ALA A 2 34.60 -2.30 27.17
C ALA A 2 34.43 -3.08 25.85
N MET A 3 33.89 -4.31 25.94
CA MET A 3 32.53 -4.70 25.56
C MET A 3 32.09 -4.27 24.16
N PHE A 4 32.02 -5.30 23.31
CA PHE A 4 31.48 -5.41 21.96
C PHE A 4 30.16 -4.66 21.75
N GLY A 5 30.13 -3.80 20.73
CA GLY A 5 28.90 -3.30 20.10
C GLY A 5 28.62 -4.10 18.84
N SER A 6 27.46 -4.74 18.79
CA SER A 6 26.96 -5.64 17.76
C SER A 6 26.93 -5.00 16.38
N PHE A 7 27.73 -5.57 15.46
CA PHE A 7 27.59 -5.40 14.02
C PHE A 7 26.42 -6.26 13.53
N GLU A 8 25.31 -5.64 13.11
CA GLU A 8 24.37 -6.30 12.21
C GLU A 8 24.97 -6.27 10.79
N PHE A 9 25.83 -7.26 10.52
CA PHE A 9 26.04 -7.72 9.16
C PHE A 9 24.69 -8.17 8.60
N GLY A 10 24.29 -7.64 7.45
CA GLY A 10 23.24 -8.23 6.63
C GLY A 10 23.66 -9.65 6.25
N LEU A 11 23.29 -10.61 7.08
CA LEU A 11 23.41 -12.03 6.77
C LEU A 11 22.55 -12.31 5.53
N PRO A 12 22.99 -13.19 4.61
CA PRO A 12 22.13 -13.67 3.54
C PRO A 12 20.84 -14.18 4.17
N GLU A 13 19.70 -13.65 3.73
CA GLU A 13 18.39 -14.10 4.22
C GLU A 13 18.34 -15.62 4.08
N ASP A 14 18.32 -16.32 5.22
CA ASP A 14 18.25 -17.77 5.24
C ASP A 14 17.02 -18.18 4.39
N PRO A 15 17.18 -18.97 3.31
CA PRO A 15 16.07 -19.33 2.43
C PRO A 15 14.94 -20.03 3.20
N ARG A 16 15.27 -20.61 4.37
CA ARG A 16 14.28 -21.19 5.31
C ARG A 16 13.43 -20.13 6.00
N ARG A 17 13.94 -18.91 6.27
CA ARG A 17 13.17 -17.77 6.79
C ARG A 17 12.24 -17.19 5.73
N ALA A 18 12.69 -17.03 4.48
CA ALA A 18 11.84 -16.59 3.37
C ALA A 18 10.67 -17.57 3.11
N ARG A 19 10.95 -18.88 3.11
CA ARG A 19 9.92 -19.93 2.96
C ARG A 19 8.90 -19.94 4.10
N ARG A 20 9.35 -19.70 5.35
CA ARG A 20 8.47 -19.58 6.53
C ARG A 20 7.62 -18.30 6.51
N ALA A 21 8.15 -17.19 6.00
CA ALA A 21 7.39 -15.95 5.84
C ALA A 21 6.27 -16.11 4.81
N GLY A 22 6.54 -16.75 3.67
CA GLY A 22 5.53 -17.09 2.66
C GLY A 22 4.44 -18.02 3.19
N LEU A 23 4.82 -19.05 3.96
CA LEU A 23 3.86 -19.97 4.59
C LEU A 23 2.94 -19.26 5.59
N ARG A 24 3.48 -18.34 6.42
CA ARG A 24 2.68 -17.56 7.38
C ARG A 24 1.71 -16.60 6.70
N LEU A 25 2.12 -15.96 5.62
CA LEU A 25 1.25 -15.10 4.80
C LEU A 25 0.08 -15.90 4.20
N TRP A 26 0.35 -17.12 3.73
CA TRP A 26 -0.69 -18.02 3.23
C TRP A 26 -1.65 -18.49 4.33
N LEU A 27 -1.09 -18.92 5.47
CA LEU A 27 -1.85 -19.42 6.61
C LEU A 27 -2.77 -18.38 7.24
N LEU A 28 -2.46 -17.09 7.12
CA LEU A 28 -3.30 -16.00 7.66
C LEU A 28 -4.16 -15.34 6.57
N GLY A 29 -3.64 -15.19 5.35
CA GLY A 29 -4.34 -14.53 4.25
C GLY A 29 -5.55 -15.29 3.75
N VAL A 30 -5.44 -16.62 3.61
CA VAL A 30 -6.56 -17.43 3.10
C VAL A 30 -7.73 -17.47 4.08
N PRO A 31 -7.57 -17.79 5.39
CA PRO A 31 -8.67 -17.74 6.34
C PRO A 31 -9.28 -16.35 6.46
N THR A 32 -8.47 -15.30 6.41
CA THR A 32 -8.95 -13.91 6.46
C THR A 32 -9.81 -13.58 5.24
N THR A 33 -9.38 -13.97 4.04
CA THR A 33 -10.14 -13.77 2.80
C THR A 33 -11.46 -14.56 2.84
N LEU A 34 -11.43 -15.81 3.32
CA LEU A 34 -12.64 -16.63 3.48
C LEU A 34 -13.61 -16.06 4.50
N ALA A 35 -13.11 -15.53 5.62
CA ALA A 35 -13.95 -14.85 6.61
C ALA A 35 -14.63 -13.62 5.98
N TRP A 36 -13.89 -12.81 5.21
CA TRP A 36 -14.47 -11.69 4.48
C TRP A 36 -15.43 -12.11 3.36
N ALA A 37 -15.23 -13.28 2.74
CA ALA A 37 -16.19 -13.85 1.81
C ALA A 37 -17.50 -14.24 2.49
N ALA A 38 -17.45 -14.83 3.69
CA ALA A 38 -18.66 -15.10 4.48
C ALA A 38 -19.39 -13.80 4.88
N VAL A 39 -18.65 -12.73 5.17
CA VAL A 39 -19.22 -11.39 5.43
C VAL A 39 -19.85 -10.81 4.17
N GLY A 40 -19.17 -10.86 3.01
CA GLY A 40 -19.71 -10.38 1.75
C GLY A 40 -20.97 -11.13 1.32
N TRP A 41 -20.99 -12.45 1.49
CA TRP A 41 -22.14 -13.29 1.19
C TRP A 41 -23.33 -13.00 2.12
N SER A 42 -23.11 -12.98 3.44
CA SER A 42 -24.18 -12.74 4.42
C SER A 42 -24.70 -11.29 4.37
N GLY A 43 -23.82 -10.31 4.16
CA GLY A 43 -24.19 -8.91 3.97
C GLY A 43 -25.02 -8.67 2.72
N ALA A 44 -24.67 -9.33 1.60
CA ALA A 44 -25.43 -9.26 0.36
C ALA A 44 -26.86 -9.79 0.51
N LEU A 45 -27.02 -10.98 1.09
CA LEU A 45 -28.34 -11.64 1.18
C LEU A 45 -29.20 -11.16 2.35
N GLY A 46 -28.58 -10.72 3.45
CA GLY A 46 -29.32 -10.27 4.62
C GLY A 46 -29.68 -8.80 4.51
N LEU A 47 -28.66 -7.95 4.52
CA LEU A 47 -28.83 -6.52 4.65
C LEU A 47 -29.17 -5.89 3.30
N LEU A 48 -28.29 -6.03 2.31
CA LEU A 48 -28.44 -5.34 1.03
C LEU A 48 -29.68 -5.79 0.26
N ASP A 49 -29.98 -7.08 0.16
CA ASP A 49 -31.21 -7.57 -0.51
C ASP A 49 -32.48 -7.00 0.12
N GLY A 50 -32.55 -6.96 1.46
CA GLY A 50 -33.68 -6.36 2.17
C GLY A 50 -33.86 -4.87 1.86
N PHE A 51 -32.77 -4.09 1.93
CA PHE A 51 -32.79 -2.66 1.59
C PHE A 51 -33.15 -2.42 0.12
N ARG A 52 -32.61 -3.24 -0.78
CA ARG A 52 -32.87 -3.19 -2.22
C ARG A 52 -34.36 -3.39 -2.52
N LEU A 53 -34.97 -4.43 -1.95
CA LEU A 53 -36.38 -4.74 -2.18
C LEU A 53 -37.32 -3.68 -1.60
N MET A 54 -37.02 -3.18 -0.39
CA MET A 54 -37.79 -2.08 0.20
C MET A 54 -37.73 -0.82 -0.69
N SER A 55 -36.57 -0.55 -1.30
CA SER A 55 -36.39 0.57 -2.24
C SER A 55 -37.14 0.39 -3.57
N LEU A 56 -37.23 -0.83 -4.08
CA LEU A 56 -37.71 -1.11 -5.44
C LEU A 56 -39.20 -1.49 -5.52
N ASN A 57 -39.74 -2.16 -4.50
CA ASN A 57 -41.05 -2.79 -4.62
C ASN A 57 -42.23 -1.87 -4.29
N ARG A 58 -42.09 -0.98 -3.30
CA ARG A 58 -43.25 -0.24 -2.75
C ARG A 58 -43.03 1.27 -2.68
N VAL A 59 -44.05 2.03 -3.06
CA VAL A 59 -44.15 3.47 -2.79
C VAL A 59 -44.24 3.67 -1.27
N ASP A 60 -43.48 4.62 -0.72
CA ASP A 60 -43.42 4.95 0.72
C ASP A 60 -42.98 3.81 1.67
N ALA A 61 -42.26 2.80 1.19
CA ALA A 61 -41.76 1.69 2.01
C ALA A 61 -40.93 2.13 3.24
N TRP A 62 -40.33 3.31 3.16
CA TRP A 62 -39.49 3.91 4.19
C TRP A 62 -40.19 5.02 5.00
N GLY A 63 -41.46 5.33 4.67
CA GLY A 63 -42.16 6.56 5.02
C GLY A 63 -42.04 7.62 3.90
N ALA A 64 -42.95 8.60 3.91
CA ALA A 64 -43.15 9.59 2.83
C ALA A 64 -41.88 10.37 2.39
N ASP A 65 -40.86 10.43 3.26
CA ASP A 65 -39.66 11.25 3.05
C ASP A 65 -38.36 10.45 2.88
N ALA A 66 -38.37 9.13 3.09
CA ALA A 66 -37.12 8.36 3.26
C ALA A 66 -36.65 7.59 2.01
N GLY A 67 -37.55 7.24 1.08
CA GLY A 67 -37.25 6.82 -0.30
C GLY A 67 -36.08 5.84 -0.53
N PRO A 68 -35.56 5.73 -1.78
CA PRO A 68 -34.35 4.94 -2.11
C PRO A 68 -33.07 5.51 -1.48
N ALA A 69 -33.15 6.69 -0.87
CA ALA A 69 -32.02 7.38 -0.25
C ALA A 69 -31.43 6.60 0.93
N VAL A 70 -32.21 5.79 1.67
CA VAL A 70 -31.67 4.99 2.79
C VAL A 70 -30.77 3.85 2.32
N SER A 71 -31.15 3.13 1.26
CA SER A 71 -30.32 2.08 0.64
C SER A 71 -29.03 2.71 0.07
N LEU A 72 -29.15 3.84 -0.62
CA LEU A 72 -28.01 4.61 -1.07
C LEU A 72 -27.14 5.12 0.09
N VAL A 73 -27.72 5.61 1.19
CA VAL A 73 -26.96 6.09 2.35
C VAL A 73 -26.23 4.96 3.05
N LEU A 74 -26.79 3.75 3.09
CA LEU A 74 -26.09 2.57 3.61
C LEU A 74 -25.00 2.08 2.67
N PHE A 75 -25.29 1.96 1.37
CA PHE A 75 -24.29 1.66 0.35
C PHE A 75 -23.15 2.70 0.37
N PHE A 76 -23.51 3.97 0.47
CA PHE A 76 -22.59 5.10 0.53
C PHE A 76 -21.87 5.16 1.88
N SER A 77 -22.49 4.79 3.00
CA SER A 77 -21.84 4.72 4.32
C SER A 77 -20.86 3.56 4.40
N ILE A 78 -21.19 2.41 3.81
CA ILE A 78 -20.26 1.28 3.68
C ILE A 78 -19.13 1.70 2.75
N SER A 79 -19.45 2.30 1.59
CA SER A 79 -18.46 2.80 0.63
C SER A 79 -17.58 3.91 1.21
N ILE A 80 -18.14 4.84 1.99
CA ILE A 80 -17.42 5.89 2.71
C ILE A 80 -16.64 5.31 3.86
N THR A 81 -17.12 4.31 4.59
CA THR A 81 -16.35 3.70 5.67
C THR A 81 -15.15 2.97 5.06
N VAL A 82 -15.34 2.27 3.94
CA VAL A 82 -14.27 1.65 3.16
C VAL A 82 -13.32 2.73 2.61
N ALA A 83 -13.83 3.75 1.93
CA ALA A 83 -13.07 4.84 1.32
C ALA A 83 -12.38 5.76 2.35
N SER A 84 -12.97 5.95 3.53
CA SER A 84 -12.41 6.72 4.65
C SER A 84 -11.42 5.88 5.42
N SER A 85 -11.61 4.57 5.52
CA SER A 85 -10.56 3.67 6.01
C SER A 85 -9.36 3.68 5.06
N LEU A 86 -9.61 3.74 3.74
CA LEU A 86 -8.61 3.95 2.68
C LEU A 86 -7.95 5.33 2.77
N GLY A 87 -8.71 6.40 2.98
CA GLY A 87 -8.25 7.79 3.06
C GLY A 87 -7.48 8.07 4.35
N PHE A 88 -7.97 7.59 5.48
CA PHE A 88 -7.28 7.61 6.76
C PHE A 88 -5.98 6.79 6.69
N ALA A 89 -5.98 5.66 5.98
CA ALA A 89 -4.78 4.88 5.71
C ALA A 89 -3.78 5.53 4.75
N MET A 90 -4.23 6.40 3.83
CA MET A 90 -3.35 7.24 3.03
C MET A 90 -2.80 8.42 3.86
N LEU A 91 -3.62 9.02 4.73
CA LEU A 91 -3.30 10.24 5.49
C LEU A 91 -2.36 9.98 6.68
N TRP A 92 -2.41 8.79 7.27
CA TRP A 92 -1.40 8.31 8.23
C TRP A 92 -0.06 7.90 7.58
N GLY A 93 0.12 8.17 6.28
CA GLY A 93 1.37 8.03 5.53
C GLY A 93 2.52 8.95 5.95
N GLY A 94 2.37 9.70 7.05
CA GLY A 94 3.36 10.63 7.62
C GLY A 94 4.20 10.08 8.80
N GLY A 95 4.25 8.77 9.05
CA GLY A 95 5.14 8.13 10.05
C GLY A 95 4.41 7.60 11.29
N MET A 96 4.82 6.51 11.96
CA MET A 96 6.19 6.01 12.21
C MET A 96 6.36 4.49 11.96
N SER A 97 7.44 4.14 11.24
CA SER A 97 7.89 2.82 10.72
C SER A 97 7.18 2.29 9.44
N LEU A 98 7.45 3.01 8.35
CA LEU A 98 6.79 2.98 7.03
C LEU A 98 6.83 1.67 6.20
N ARG A 99 7.82 0.78 6.35
CA ARG A 99 7.99 -0.34 5.39
C ARG A 99 7.22 -1.61 5.75
N GLY A 100 7.08 -1.92 7.05
CA GLY A 100 6.38 -3.13 7.51
C GLY A 100 4.86 -2.95 7.59
N MET A 101 4.42 -1.77 8.04
CA MET A 101 3.00 -1.49 8.30
C MET A 101 2.20 -1.29 7.01
N GLY A 102 2.79 -0.67 5.98
CA GLY A 102 2.14 -0.48 4.68
C GLY A 102 1.86 -1.78 3.92
N VAL A 103 2.73 -2.79 4.05
CA VAL A 103 2.54 -4.10 3.41
C VAL A 103 1.45 -4.90 4.13
N GLY A 104 1.46 -4.92 5.46
CA GLY A 104 0.43 -5.60 6.27
C GLY A 104 -0.97 -5.01 6.05
N PHE A 105 -1.06 -3.68 5.98
CA PHE A 105 -2.32 -3.00 5.69
C PHE A 105 -2.85 -3.30 4.29
N ARG A 106 -2.01 -3.15 3.24
CA ARG A 106 -2.41 -3.45 1.85
C ARG A 106 -2.81 -4.91 1.67
N ALA A 107 -2.12 -5.84 2.34
CA ALA A 107 -2.48 -7.26 2.32
C ALA A 107 -3.85 -7.51 2.97
N SER A 108 -4.17 -6.83 4.08
CA SER A 108 -5.48 -6.92 4.73
C SER A 108 -6.59 -6.32 3.87
N SER A 109 -6.38 -5.12 3.31
CA SER A 109 -7.36 -4.48 2.41
C SER A 109 -7.59 -5.29 1.14
N LEU A 110 -6.54 -5.92 0.60
CA LEU A 110 -6.67 -6.86 -0.52
C LEU A 110 -7.51 -8.08 -0.12
N ALA A 111 -7.20 -8.71 1.02
CA ALA A 111 -7.95 -9.87 1.51
C ALA A 111 -9.44 -9.54 1.74
N ALA A 112 -9.73 -8.36 2.29
CA ALA A 112 -11.09 -7.88 2.49
C ALA A 112 -11.82 -7.63 1.17
N SER A 113 -11.20 -6.88 0.25
CA SER A 113 -11.81 -6.54 -1.05
C SER A 113 -12.04 -7.80 -1.89
N LEU A 114 -11.05 -8.70 -1.92
CA LEU A 114 -11.16 -9.97 -2.62
C LEU A 114 -12.20 -10.88 -1.98
N GLY A 115 -12.22 -10.96 -0.64
CA GLY A 115 -13.23 -11.72 0.10
C GLY A 115 -14.64 -11.22 -0.20
N ILE A 116 -14.88 -9.91 -0.07
CA ILE A 116 -16.19 -9.29 -0.37
C ILE A 116 -16.58 -9.56 -1.83
N ALA A 117 -15.67 -9.36 -2.79
CA ALA A 117 -15.95 -9.60 -4.21
C ALA A 117 -16.37 -11.06 -4.47
N LEU A 118 -15.65 -12.02 -3.89
CA LEU A 118 -15.96 -13.45 -4.01
C LEU A 118 -17.27 -13.81 -3.32
N GLY A 119 -17.46 -13.37 -2.07
CA GLY A 119 -18.64 -13.66 -1.27
C GLY A 119 -19.93 -13.09 -1.86
N SER A 120 -19.92 -11.80 -2.21
CA SER A 120 -21.06 -11.14 -2.86
C SER A 120 -21.30 -11.66 -4.29
N GLY A 121 -20.23 -12.00 -5.02
CA GLY A 121 -20.33 -12.62 -6.34
C GLY A 121 -21.00 -14.00 -6.31
N VAL A 122 -20.65 -14.84 -5.33
CA VAL A 122 -21.31 -16.14 -5.08
C VAL A 122 -22.76 -15.96 -4.65
N ALA A 123 -23.11 -14.83 -4.01
CA ALA A 123 -24.47 -14.52 -3.60
C ALA A 123 -25.40 -14.13 -4.76
N ILE A 124 -24.89 -13.70 -5.93
CA ILE A 124 -25.67 -13.21 -7.08
C ILE A 124 -26.93 -14.05 -7.39
N PRO A 125 -26.88 -15.38 -7.56
CA PRO A 125 -28.07 -16.17 -7.90
C PRO A 125 -29.10 -16.28 -6.77
N SER A 126 -28.75 -15.87 -5.55
CA SER A 126 -29.59 -15.97 -4.36
C SER A 126 -30.28 -14.66 -3.98
N TRP A 127 -30.04 -13.57 -4.71
CA TRP A 127 -30.76 -12.32 -4.48
C TRP A 127 -32.23 -12.48 -4.90
N THR A 128 -33.13 -11.96 -4.07
CA THR A 128 -34.57 -12.08 -4.31
C THR A 128 -34.95 -11.16 -5.48
N PRO A 129 -35.70 -11.61 -6.50
CA PRO A 129 -36.16 -10.72 -7.55
C PRO A 129 -37.17 -9.68 -7.00
N PRO A 130 -37.20 -8.45 -7.54
CA PRO A 130 -38.23 -7.48 -7.16
C PRO A 130 -39.62 -7.94 -7.65
N GLU A 131 -40.67 -7.46 -6.99
CA GLU A 131 -42.07 -7.80 -7.32
C GLU A 131 -42.47 -7.30 -8.72
N SER A 132 -41.94 -6.15 -9.13
CA SER A 132 -42.08 -5.58 -10.47
C SER A 132 -40.77 -4.95 -10.90
N VAL A 133 -40.50 -4.97 -12.20
CA VAL A 133 -39.31 -4.33 -12.78
C VAL A 133 -39.72 -3.03 -13.47
N GLY A 134 -39.02 -1.95 -13.15
CA GLY A 134 -39.25 -0.63 -13.75
C GLY A 134 -40.41 0.15 -13.13
N GLN A 135 -41.11 -0.40 -12.13
CA GLN A 135 -42.22 0.25 -11.44
C GLN A 135 -42.22 -0.11 -9.96
N ARG A 136 -42.58 0.84 -9.10
CA ARG A 136 -42.94 0.63 -7.69
C ARG A 136 -44.44 0.42 -7.59
N LEU A 137 -44.84 -0.63 -6.89
CA LEU A 137 -46.25 -0.92 -6.65
C LEU A 137 -46.77 -0.03 -5.51
N PRO A 138 -48.02 0.43 -5.60
CA PRO A 138 -48.65 1.14 -4.49
C PRO A 138 -48.85 0.20 -3.29
N PHE A 139 -48.95 0.75 -2.09
CA PHE A 139 -49.33 -0.01 -0.89
C PHE A 139 -50.86 -0.24 -0.80
N GLY A 140 -51.65 0.55 -1.53
CA GLY A 140 -53.13 0.47 -1.63
C GLY A 140 -53.63 0.75 -3.05
N ASP A 141 -54.81 1.35 -3.22
CA ASP A 141 -55.46 1.61 -4.53
C ASP A 141 -54.82 2.75 -5.37
N GLY A 142 -53.57 3.11 -5.07
CA GLY A 142 -52.83 4.15 -5.80
C GLY A 142 -52.35 3.69 -7.18
N PRO A 143 -51.88 4.62 -8.03
CA PRO A 143 -51.19 4.24 -9.25
C PRO A 143 -49.78 3.68 -8.94
N ALA A 144 -49.29 2.78 -9.78
CA ALA A 144 -47.88 2.40 -9.77
C ALA A 144 -47.01 3.54 -10.28
N GLU A 145 -45.83 3.71 -9.69
CA GLU A 145 -44.88 4.76 -10.07
C GLU A 145 -43.73 4.17 -10.89
N PRO A 146 -43.29 4.79 -11.99
CA PRO A 146 -42.10 4.32 -12.70
C PRO A 146 -40.84 4.49 -11.84
N TRP A 147 -39.90 3.56 -11.97
CA TRP A 147 -38.59 3.66 -11.36
C TRP A 147 -37.82 4.88 -11.88
N THR A 148 -37.09 5.51 -10.96
CA THR A 148 -36.14 6.59 -11.26
C THR A 148 -34.79 6.03 -11.74
N ASP A 149 -33.90 6.87 -12.24
CA ASP A 149 -32.53 6.47 -12.61
C ASP A 149 -31.76 5.84 -11.45
N VAL A 150 -32.02 6.31 -10.22
CA VAL A 150 -31.42 5.77 -8.99
C VAL A 150 -31.89 4.36 -8.71
N ASP A 151 -33.17 4.05 -8.95
CA ASP A 151 -33.73 2.72 -8.74
C ASP A 151 -33.09 1.70 -9.68
N TRP A 152 -32.72 2.10 -10.89
CA TRP A 152 -31.95 1.25 -11.79
C TRP A 152 -30.57 0.92 -11.22
N ILE A 153 -29.89 1.85 -10.56
CA ILE A 153 -28.61 1.57 -9.89
C ILE A 153 -28.83 0.55 -8.77
N VAL A 154 -29.86 0.74 -7.94
CA VAL A 154 -30.23 -0.18 -6.86
C VAL A 154 -30.61 -1.56 -7.41
N TYR A 155 -31.32 -1.63 -8.52
CA TYR A 155 -31.63 -2.89 -9.20
C TYR A 155 -30.37 -3.67 -9.60
N TYR A 156 -29.31 -2.99 -10.05
CA TYR A 156 -28.03 -3.60 -10.43
C TYR A 156 -27.06 -3.81 -9.25
N GLU A 157 -27.44 -3.48 -8.02
CA GLU A 157 -26.62 -3.67 -6.82
C GLU A 157 -25.98 -5.07 -6.70
N PRO A 158 -26.67 -6.20 -7.03
CA PRO A 158 -26.07 -7.53 -7.00
C PRO A 158 -24.80 -7.67 -7.83
N TYR A 159 -24.67 -6.88 -8.90
CA TYR A 159 -23.53 -6.89 -9.81
C TYR A 159 -22.52 -5.78 -9.48
N LEU A 160 -22.99 -4.62 -9.02
CA LEU A 160 -22.14 -3.47 -8.73
C LEU A 160 -21.24 -3.71 -7.52
N VAL A 161 -21.77 -4.33 -6.45
CA VAL A 161 -21.00 -4.64 -5.22
C VAL A 161 -19.78 -5.51 -5.53
N PRO A 162 -19.90 -6.71 -6.14
CA PRO A 162 -18.75 -7.53 -6.45
C PRO A 162 -17.82 -6.89 -7.49
N ALA A 163 -18.36 -6.13 -8.46
CA ALA A 163 -17.55 -5.45 -9.47
C ALA A 163 -16.62 -4.38 -8.86
N VAL A 164 -17.15 -3.49 -8.01
CA VAL A 164 -16.37 -2.43 -7.37
C VAL A 164 -15.32 -3.03 -6.42
N ALA A 165 -15.68 -4.04 -5.64
CA ALA A 165 -14.76 -4.74 -4.76
C ALA A 165 -13.64 -5.45 -5.57
N GLY A 166 -13.99 -6.09 -6.70
CA GLY A 166 -13.06 -6.75 -7.60
C GLY A 166 -12.06 -5.78 -8.25
N VAL A 167 -12.53 -4.64 -8.76
CA VAL A 167 -11.64 -3.59 -9.29
C VAL A 167 -10.69 -3.07 -8.22
N THR A 168 -11.18 -2.88 -7.00
CA THR A 168 -10.35 -2.45 -5.86
C THR A 168 -9.27 -3.48 -5.54
N ALA A 169 -9.61 -4.78 -5.52
CA ALA A 169 -8.65 -5.86 -5.34
C ALA A 169 -7.58 -5.87 -6.45
N LEU A 170 -7.96 -5.68 -7.71
CA LEU A 170 -7.03 -5.63 -8.84
C LEU A 170 -6.03 -4.47 -8.71
N VAL A 171 -6.49 -3.28 -8.34
CA VAL A 171 -5.61 -2.14 -8.09
C VAL A 171 -4.61 -2.45 -6.97
N MET A 172 -5.08 -3.07 -5.88
CA MET A 172 -4.20 -3.45 -4.76
C MET A 172 -3.16 -4.50 -5.16
N ILE A 173 -3.54 -5.50 -5.96
CA ILE A 173 -2.61 -6.49 -6.54
C ILE A 173 -1.54 -5.78 -7.38
N MET A 174 -1.94 -4.84 -8.24
CA MET A 174 -0.99 -4.11 -9.09
C MET A 174 0.00 -3.28 -8.27
N VAL A 175 -0.48 -2.57 -7.24
CA VAL A 175 0.36 -1.75 -6.35
C VAL A 175 1.34 -2.61 -5.55
N LEU A 176 0.88 -3.74 -4.99
CA LEU A 176 1.73 -4.67 -4.26
C LEU A 176 2.74 -5.36 -5.18
N GLY A 177 2.31 -5.77 -6.38
CA GLY A 177 3.16 -6.38 -7.40
C GLY A 177 4.29 -5.45 -7.83
N ARG A 178 3.99 -4.17 -8.12
CA ARG A 178 5.02 -3.17 -8.43
C ARG A 178 6.02 -2.99 -7.29
N ALA A 179 5.54 -2.90 -6.06
CA ALA A 179 6.41 -2.78 -4.90
C ALA A 179 7.33 -4.01 -4.73
N PHE A 180 6.81 -5.21 -5.02
CA PHE A 180 7.60 -6.45 -4.98
C PHE A 180 8.66 -6.49 -6.10
N VAL A 181 8.29 -6.16 -7.33
CA VAL A 181 9.21 -6.14 -8.48
C VAL A 181 10.34 -5.13 -8.25
N THR A 182 10.00 -3.90 -7.84
CA THR A 182 11.02 -2.87 -7.55
C THR A 182 11.98 -3.28 -6.42
N LYS A 183 11.48 -4.02 -5.42
CA LYS A 183 12.33 -4.57 -4.37
C LYS A 183 13.22 -5.70 -4.89
N ALA A 184 12.66 -6.65 -5.64
CA ALA A 184 13.41 -7.75 -6.24
C ALA A 184 14.53 -7.22 -7.16
N GLU A 185 14.23 -6.24 -8.01
CA GLU A 185 15.24 -5.58 -8.85
C GLU A 185 16.34 -4.89 -8.03
N ALA A 186 15.98 -4.25 -6.91
CA ALA A 186 16.97 -3.63 -6.03
C ALA A 186 17.87 -4.67 -5.34
N ASP A 187 17.28 -5.78 -4.88
CA ASP A 187 17.99 -6.89 -4.25
C ASP A 187 18.91 -7.60 -5.27
N ASP A 188 18.45 -7.82 -6.50
CA ASP A 188 19.23 -8.39 -7.61
C ASP A 188 20.42 -7.48 -7.98
N ARG A 189 20.20 -6.16 -8.04
CA ARG A 189 21.29 -5.19 -8.28
C ARG A 189 22.32 -5.19 -7.16
N ALA A 190 21.87 -5.25 -5.90
CA ALA A 190 22.76 -5.33 -4.76
C ALA A 190 23.59 -6.63 -4.77
N GLN A 191 22.97 -7.77 -5.13
CA GLN A 191 23.68 -9.04 -5.27
C GLN A 191 24.68 -9.04 -6.42
N ALA A 192 24.31 -8.47 -7.57
CA ALA A 192 25.23 -8.30 -8.70
C ALA A 192 26.45 -7.46 -8.28
N LEU A 193 26.21 -6.29 -7.66
CA LEU A 193 27.29 -5.43 -7.15
C LEU A 193 28.18 -6.10 -6.10
N ALA A 194 27.61 -6.96 -5.25
CA ALA A 194 28.41 -7.71 -4.28
C ALA A 194 29.36 -8.73 -4.94
N GLN A 195 29.02 -9.24 -6.13
CA GLN A 195 29.81 -10.26 -6.84
C GLN A 195 30.81 -9.65 -7.85
N THR A 196 30.40 -8.60 -8.58
CA THR A 196 31.18 -8.03 -9.69
C THR A 196 31.67 -6.60 -9.42
N GLY A 197 31.19 -5.97 -8.35
CA GLY A 197 31.46 -4.58 -8.05
C GLY A 197 32.91 -4.34 -7.63
N ARG A 198 33.46 -3.21 -8.07
CA ARG A 198 34.72 -2.66 -7.58
C ARG A 198 34.45 -1.55 -6.58
N GLN A 199 35.18 -1.57 -5.48
CA GLN A 199 35.10 -0.56 -4.44
C GLN A 199 36.16 0.52 -4.65
N VAL A 200 35.74 1.77 -4.62
CA VAL A 200 36.60 2.94 -4.66
C VAL A 200 36.12 3.99 -3.66
N THR A 201 37.02 4.87 -3.24
CA THR A 201 36.66 6.02 -2.41
C THR A 201 36.12 7.14 -3.30
N GLY A 202 34.92 7.62 -2.98
CA GLY A 202 34.30 8.79 -3.60
C GLY A 202 34.27 9.98 -2.65
N HIS A 203 34.10 11.16 -3.23
CA HIS A 203 33.97 12.42 -2.50
C HIS A 203 32.60 13.05 -2.75
N VAL A 204 31.93 13.44 -1.68
CA VAL A 204 30.63 14.10 -1.75
C VAL A 204 30.82 15.55 -2.19
N ILE A 205 30.27 15.92 -3.36
CA ILE A 205 30.35 17.28 -3.90
C ILE A 205 29.08 18.11 -3.64
N GLY A 206 27.97 17.45 -3.33
CA GLY A 206 26.69 18.09 -3.01
C GLY A 206 25.84 17.20 -2.12
N VAL A 207 25.08 17.81 -1.21
CA VAL A 207 24.17 17.13 -0.29
C VAL A 207 22.89 17.95 -0.22
N GLU A 208 21.76 17.28 -0.41
CA GLU A 208 20.44 17.86 -0.24
C GLU A 208 19.63 16.99 0.72
N PHE A 209 19.07 17.60 1.76
CA PHE A 209 18.17 16.90 2.66
C PHE A 209 16.79 16.82 2.03
N THR A 210 16.23 15.62 1.93
CA THR A 210 14.96 15.38 1.24
C THR A 210 13.72 15.71 2.08
N ASN A 211 13.91 16.19 3.32
CA ASN A 211 12.84 16.33 4.33
C ASN A 211 12.12 15.01 4.67
N VAL A 212 12.71 13.87 4.33
CA VAL A 212 12.18 12.55 4.63
C VAL A 212 13.04 11.88 5.71
N TRP A 213 12.39 11.31 6.72
CA TRP A 213 13.01 10.50 7.76
C TRP A 213 12.58 9.03 7.62
N VAL A 214 13.54 8.12 7.69
CA VAL A 214 13.34 6.67 7.56
C VAL A 214 13.91 5.99 8.81
N MET A 215 13.03 5.41 9.63
CA MET A 215 13.41 4.73 10.89
C MET A 215 14.27 5.61 11.82
N GLY A 216 13.92 6.89 11.95
CA GLY A 216 14.66 7.85 12.78
C GLY A 216 15.96 8.38 12.14
N ASN A 217 16.27 7.95 10.91
CA ASN A 217 17.45 8.41 10.17
C ASN A 217 17.03 9.32 8.99
N PRO A 218 17.63 10.50 8.82
CA PRO A 218 17.32 11.39 7.71
C PRO A 218 17.77 10.80 6.36
N ARG A 219 16.99 11.08 5.32
CA ARG A 219 17.29 10.73 3.93
C ARG A 219 17.88 11.92 3.19
N PHE A 220 19.02 11.71 2.54
CA PHE A 220 19.73 12.71 1.75
C PHE A 220 19.86 12.28 0.29
N THR A 221 19.82 13.26 -0.61
CA THR A 221 20.30 13.12 -1.99
C THR A 221 21.74 13.61 -2.02
N VAL A 222 22.68 12.73 -2.29
CA VAL A 222 24.12 13.04 -2.35
C VAL A 222 24.63 12.97 -3.78
N GLN A 223 25.41 13.97 -4.17
CA GLN A 223 26.16 13.97 -5.41
C GLN A 223 27.59 13.55 -5.08
N VAL A 224 28.07 12.45 -5.67
CA VAL A 224 29.36 11.85 -5.35
C VAL A 224 30.22 11.80 -6.60
N ARG A 225 31.46 12.27 -6.47
CA ARG A 225 32.49 12.17 -7.52
C ARG A 225 33.49 11.07 -7.17
N PHE A 226 33.78 10.18 -8.09
CA PHE A 226 34.70 9.06 -7.88
C PHE A 226 35.49 8.72 -9.16
N PRO A 227 36.71 8.17 -9.03
CA PRO A 227 37.51 7.75 -10.17
C PRO A 227 37.04 6.41 -10.74
N THR A 228 37.02 6.30 -12.07
CA THR A 228 36.81 5.05 -12.82
C THR A 228 38.00 4.79 -13.76
N GLU A 229 38.05 3.62 -14.40
CA GLU A 229 39.07 3.30 -15.41
C GLU A 229 39.03 4.24 -16.63
N THR A 230 37.89 4.90 -16.89
CA THR A 230 37.66 5.77 -18.05
C THR A 230 37.70 7.26 -17.72
N GLY A 231 37.85 7.64 -16.44
CA GLY A 231 37.92 9.03 -15.99
C GLY A 231 37.22 9.28 -14.65
N GLU A 232 37.06 10.54 -14.26
CA GLU A 232 36.19 10.87 -13.12
C GLU A 232 34.71 10.80 -13.50
N ARG A 233 33.87 10.27 -12.62
CA ARG A 233 32.42 10.25 -12.80
C ARG A 233 31.71 10.86 -11.60
N THR A 234 30.55 11.46 -11.86
CA THR A 234 29.62 11.93 -10.85
C THR A 234 28.34 11.11 -10.88
N VAL A 235 27.85 10.71 -9.72
CA VAL A 235 26.56 10.02 -9.55
C VAL A 235 25.71 10.75 -8.51
N VAL A 236 24.40 10.73 -8.71
CA VAL A 236 23.43 11.17 -7.72
C VAL A 236 22.84 9.93 -7.06
N ALA A 237 23.01 9.80 -5.74
CA ALA A 237 22.54 8.66 -4.98
C ALA A 237 21.69 9.13 -3.79
N THR A 238 20.75 8.29 -3.36
CA THR A 238 20.06 8.48 -2.09
C THR A 238 20.83 7.77 -0.99
N MET A 239 21.08 8.44 0.13
CA MET A 239 21.70 7.86 1.32
C MET A 239 20.81 8.06 2.55
N ILE A 240 20.75 7.05 3.41
CA ILE A 240 20.04 7.10 4.70
C ILE A 240 21.08 6.84 5.78
N THR A 241 21.33 7.82 6.63
CA THR A 241 22.38 7.75 7.66
C THR A 241 21.85 8.25 8.99
N PRO A 242 22.36 7.76 10.12
CA PRO A 242 22.13 8.40 11.40
C PRO A 242 22.46 9.90 11.35
N PRO A 243 21.75 10.77 12.09
CA PRO A 243 22.03 12.21 12.12
C PRO A 243 23.50 12.53 12.45
N LEU A 244 24.11 11.73 13.32
CA LEU A 244 25.51 11.85 13.72
C LEU A 244 26.51 11.49 12.61
N GLN A 245 26.06 10.80 11.56
CA GLN A 245 26.84 10.40 10.40
C GLN A 245 26.28 11.05 9.12
N ALA A 246 25.59 12.18 9.26
CA ALA A 246 25.04 12.89 8.12
C ALA A 246 26.16 13.26 7.13
N PRO A 247 25.98 12.99 5.83
CA PRO A 247 26.95 13.36 4.81
C PRO A 247 27.13 14.87 4.78
N ALA A 248 28.37 15.29 4.58
CA ALA A 248 28.72 16.69 4.39
C ALA A 248 29.46 16.85 3.06
N ARG A 249 29.41 18.05 2.48
CA ARG A 249 30.22 18.34 1.30
C ARG A 249 31.71 18.18 1.65
N GLY A 250 32.45 17.41 0.85
CA GLY A 250 33.84 17.05 1.08
C GLY A 250 34.06 15.74 1.86
N SER A 251 32.99 15.15 2.43
CA SER A 251 33.06 13.88 3.14
C SER A 251 33.42 12.73 2.18
N THR A 252 34.08 11.69 2.70
CA THR A 252 34.41 10.49 1.94
C THR A 252 33.28 9.47 2.05
N VAL A 253 33.04 8.76 0.95
CA VAL A 253 32.05 7.67 0.89
C VAL A 253 32.65 6.49 0.15
N LYS A 254 32.17 5.29 0.47
CA LYS A 254 32.53 4.08 -0.28
C LYS A 254 31.59 3.94 -1.46
N VAL A 255 32.15 3.87 -2.66
CA VAL A 255 31.40 3.68 -3.90
C VAL A 255 31.72 2.30 -4.45
N THR A 256 30.69 1.47 -4.59
CA THR A 256 30.76 0.19 -5.27
C THR A 256 30.12 0.34 -6.65
N TYR A 257 30.87 0.14 -7.73
CA TYR A 257 30.34 0.20 -9.10
C TYR A 257 30.71 -1.03 -9.90
N ASP A 258 29.86 -1.42 -10.86
CA ASP A 258 30.19 -2.49 -11.81
C ASP A 258 30.84 -1.89 -13.08
N PRO A 259 32.09 -2.26 -13.43
CA PRO A 259 32.73 -1.81 -14.67
C PRO A 259 32.01 -2.24 -15.95
N ARG A 260 31.28 -3.37 -15.90
CA ARG A 260 30.52 -3.92 -17.04
C ARG A 260 29.12 -3.31 -17.16
N ASN A 261 28.58 -2.81 -16.05
CA ASN A 261 27.31 -2.09 -16.01
C ASN A 261 27.50 -0.75 -15.29
N PRO A 262 27.95 0.29 -16.01
CA PRO A 262 28.32 1.56 -15.40
C PRO A 262 27.16 2.22 -14.64
N ASP A 263 25.90 1.94 -14.95
CA ASP A 263 24.75 2.56 -14.26
C ASP A 263 24.41 1.89 -12.93
N SER A 264 25.04 0.74 -12.63
CA SER A 264 24.93 0.08 -11.35
C SER A 264 25.98 0.65 -10.39
N VAL A 265 25.54 1.56 -9.51
CA VAL A 265 26.39 2.21 -8.50
C VAL A 265 25.68 2.20 -7.15
N GLN A 266 26.38 1.76 -6.12
CA GLN A 266 25.96 1.85 -4.73
C GLN A 266 26.93 2.75 -3.96
N VAL A 267 26.37 3.65 -3.15
CA VAL A 267 27.12 4.58 -2.32
C VAL A 267 26.78 4.28 -0.87
N ASP A 268 27.79 3.92 -0.09
CA ASP A 268 27.68 3.63 1.34
C ASP A 268 28.50 4.65 2.16
N PRO A 269 28.06 4.98 3.38
CA PRO A 269 28.83 5.85 4.28
C PRO A 269 30.19 5.23 4.58
N ASP A 270 31.25 6.05 4.62
CA ASP A 270 32.55 5.59 5.08
C ASP A 270 32.62 5.64 6.62
N PRO A 271 32.68 4.50 7.33
CA PRO A 271 32.72 4.49 8.79
C PRO A 271 34.00 5.10 9.37
N ALA A 272 35.05 5.29 8.56
CA ALA A 272 36.29 5.93 8.97
C ALA A 272 36.28 7.46 8.78
N ASP A 273 35.24 8.02 8.15
CA ASP A 273 35.20 9.43 7.85
C ASP A 273 34.95 10.27 9.10
N ARG A 274 35.95 11.08 9.45
CA ARG A 274 35.90 12.01 10.60
C ARG A 274 35.21 13.33 10.27
N ALA A 275 34.93 13.61 9.00
CA ALA A 275 34.19 14.80 8.57
C ALA A 275 32.67 14.59 8.64
N ALA A 276 32.20 13.34 8.76
CA ALA A 276 30.79 13.02 8.98
C ALA A 276 30.30 13.57 10.33
N GLY A 277 29.14 14.23 10.36
CA GLY A 277 28.54 14.76 11.59
C GLY A 277 28.86 16.22 11.96
N GLY A 278 29.59 16.96 11.12
CA GLY A 278 29.98 18.36 11.40
C GLY A 278 28.85 19.39 11.47
N ASN A 279 27.59 19.01 11.22
CA ASN A 279 26.46 19.94 11.08
C ASN A 279 25.21 19.50 11.89
N LEU A 280 25.42 19.11 13.15
CA LEU A 280 24.40 18.64 14.09
C LEU A 280 23.19 19.57 14.25
N GLY A 281 23.39 20.89 14.15
CA GLY A 281 22.32 21.88 14.36
C GLY A 281 21.30 21.99 13.23
N ALA A 282 21.59 21.48 12.03
CA ALA A 282 20.76 21.68 10.84
C ALA A 282 19.72 20.57 10.61
N PHE A 283 19.83 19.43 11.30
CA PHE A 283 19.08 18.21 10.98
C PHE A 283 18.47 17.54 12.21
N LEU A 284 18.05 18.33 13.21
CA LEU A 284 17.29 17.77 14.32
C LEU A 284 15.94 17.22 13.81
N PRO A 285 15.49 16.07 14.31
CA PRO A 285 14.16 15.58 14.01
C PRO A 285 13.13 16.63 14.46
N PRO A 286 12.01 16.81 13.74
CA PRO A 286 10.90 17.59 14.27
C PRO A 286 10.51 17.02 15.63
N LEU A 287 10.61 17.83 16.68
CA LEU A 287 10.10 17.49 18.00
C LEU A 287 8.58 17.42 17.87
N PHE A 288 8.05 16.20 17.81
CA PHE A 288 6.63 15.93 17.97
C PHE A 288 6.32 15.74 19.45
#